data_AF-A0A358ICY0-F1
#
_entry.id   AF-A0A358ICY0-F1
#
_cell.length_a   1.000
_cell.length_b   1.000
_cell.length_c   1.000
_cell.angle_alpha   90.00
_cell.angle_beta   90.00
_cell.angle_gamma   90.00
#
_symmetry.space_group_name_H-M   'P 1'
#
loop_
_entity.id
_entity.type
_entity.pdbx_description
1 polymer ?
#
loop_
_entity_poly.entity_id
_entity_poly.type
_entity_poly.pdbx_seq_one_letter_code
_entity_poly.pdbx_strand_id
1 'polypeptide(L)'
;EREIPVVPETTGVALKVLEEVNAATVDLPEGFTPHPKLWRQLGKRKETFSIDLSLDWGHAEALAFGSLLREGIPVRLTGQDAERGTFSHRHVVLHDAETGQEFVPLDNLSEARFETYNSPLTETAVIGFEYGYSVAADTDVVLWEAQFGDFVNVAQVMIDQFISSGLTKWGQYSRLSLLLPHGAEGQGPEHSSARLERFLQLCAERNMRVTYPTTPAQYFHMLRRQALRRPERPMIVMTPKSLLRHPMATSEVSELTKGGFRLVIADPDVEDTAAITRLVLCTGKVYYDIQGHPLRKKSNHVAIGRVELLYPFPAPAIASLLELYPNVTEVVWAQEEPRNMGALTFIGPRLRAIVPRKVPLSYAARPERASPAEGKTSSHAESQNAVIIEALGEEAQTTA
;
A
#
# COMPACT_ATOMS: atom_id res chain seq x y z
N GLU A 1 16.40 9.71 -23.51
CA GLU A 1 16.04 8.32 -23.16
C GLU A 1 15.12 8.20 -21.94
N ARG A 2 15.41 8.85 -20.79
CA ARG A 2 14.55 8.74 -19.58
C ARG A 2 13.09 9.19 -19.75
N GLU A 3 12.81 10.08 -20.70
CA GLU A 3 11.43 10.51 -21.00
C GLU A 3 10.62 9.49 -21.79
N ILE A 4 11.26 8.52 -22.45
CA ILE A 4 10.58 7.48 -23.20
C ILE A 4 9.81 6.62 -22.18
N PRO A 5 8.46 6.64 -22.19
CA PRO A 5 7.71 5.94 -21.17
C PRO A 5 7.92 4.43 -21.31
N VAL A 6 8.37 3.80 -20.24
CA VAL A 6 8.41 2.34 -20.11
C VAL A 6 7.41 1.98 -19.04
N VAL A 7 6.34 1.29 -19.44
CA VAL A 7 5.40 0.70 -18.50
C VAL A 7 5.58 -0.82 -18.63
N PRO A 8 6.06 -1.52 -17.59
CA PRO A 8 6.24 -2.96 -17.68
C PRO A 8 4.88 -3.61 -17.98
N GLU A 9 4.83 -4.46 -19.01
CA GLU A 9 3.63 -5.21 -19.39
C GLU A 9 3.19 -6.15 -18.26
N THR A 10 4.17 -6.72 -17.57
CA THR A 10 3.99 -7.55 -16.37
C THR A 10 5.08 -7.22 -15.36
N THR A 11 4.75 -7.40 -14.08
CA THR A 11 5.75 -7.41 -12.99
C THR A 11 5.80 -8.77 -12.29
N GLY A 12 5.26 -9.81 -12.94
CA GLY A 12 5.33 -11.18 -12.46
C GLY A 12 6.74 -11.76 -12.56
N VAL A 13 7.03 -12.74 -11.73
CA VAL A 13 8.36 -13.36 -11.61
C VAL A 13 8.24 -14.87 -11.74
N ALA A 14 9.19 -15.51 -12.42
CA ALA A 14 9.19 -16.96 -12.54
C ALA A 14 9.20 -17.63 -11.16
N LEU A 15 8.37 -18.67 -10.97
CA LEU A 15 8.25 -19.38 -9.68
C LEU A 15 9.61 -19.78 -9.10
N LYS A 16 10.51 -20.30 -9.95
CA LYS A 16 11.87 -20.67 -9.57
C LYS A 16 12.65 -19.54 -8.90
N VAL A 17 12.52 -18.31 -9.39
CA VAL A 17 13.21 -17.15 -8.79
C VAL A 17 12.59 -16.84 -7.42
N LEU A 18 11.27 -16.94 -7.28
CA LEU A 18 10.60 -16.75 -5.99
C LEU A 18 10.96 -17.84 -4.97
N GLU A 19 11.12 -19.09 -5.41
CA GLU A 19 11.62 -20.21 -4.60
C GLU A 19 13.04 -19.93 -4.09
N GLU A 20 13.95 -19.50 -4.97
CA GLU A 20 15.32 -19.14 -4.62
C GLU A 20 15.37 -17.99 -3.61
N VAL A 21 14.54 -16.95 -3.81
CA VAL A 21 14.43 -15.83 -2.85
C VAL A 21 13.90 -16.32 -1.52
N ASN A 22 12.82 -17.10 -1.51
CA ASN A 22 12.23 -17.62 -0.29
C ASN A 22 13.24 -18.46 0.51
N ALA A 23 13.95 -19.37 -0.17
CA ALA A 23 14.98 -20.20 0.43
C ALA A 23 16.04 -19.35 1.13
N ALA A 24 16.53 -18.30 0.48
CA ALA A 24 17.50 -17.38 1.09
C ALA A 24 16.97 -16.74 2.39
N THR A 25 15.67 -16.41 2.47
CA THR A 25 15.09 -15.80 3.69
C THR A 25 15.03 -16.71 4.91
N VAL A 26 15.28 -18.02 4.75
CA VAL A 26 15.22 -19.02 5.82
C VAL A 26 16.48 -19.89 5.93
N ASP A 27 17.48 -19.63 5.09
CA ASP A 27 18.80 -20.27 5.12
C ASP A 27 19.69 -19.55 6.14
N LEU A 28 19.50 -19.90 7.41
CA LEU A 28 20.21 -19.28 8.53
C LEU A 28 21.63 -19.88 8.65
N PRO A 29 22.65 -19.07 9.01
CA PRO A 29 24.00 -19.57 9.25
C PRO A 29 24.04 -20.69 10.30
N GLU A 30 25.03 -21.57 10.20
CA GLU A 30 25.25 -22.60 11.21
C GLU A 30 25.44 -21.97 12.60
N GLY A 31 24.70 -22.47 13.60
CA GLY A 31 24.72 -21.94 14.96
C GLY A 31 23.86 -20.69 15.20
N PHE A 32 23.22 -20.13 14.18
CA PHE A 32 22.35 -18.96 14.33
C PHE A 32 21.04 -19.32 15.06
N THR A 33 20.75 -18.62 16.15
CA THR A 33 19.60 -18.83 17.01
C THR A 33 18.59 -17.69 16.85
N PRO A 34 17.55 -17.85 16.00
CA PRO A 34 16.54 -16.82 15.83
C PRO A 34 15.69 -16.68 17.09
N HIS A 35 15.35 -15.44 17.46
CA HIS A 35 14.51 -15.16 18.62
C HIS A 35 13.17 -15.94 18.55
N PRO A 36 12.67 -16.56 19.64
CA PRO A 36 11.51 -17.46 19.61
C PRO A 36 10.24 -16.87 18.99
N LYS A 37 10.02 -15.56 19.13
CA LYS A 37 8.90 -14.85 18.50
C LYS A 37 8.91 -14.91 16.96
N LEU A 38 10.06 -15.18 16.33
CA LEU A 38 10.20 -15.28 14.88
C LEU A 38 9.89 -16.68 14.33
N TRP A 39 9.88 -17.71 15.18
CA TRP A 39 9.73 -19.10 14.73
C TRP A 39 8.45 -19.34 13.95
N ARG A 40 7.35 -18.66 14.32
CA ARG A 40 6.09 -18.77 13.57
C ARG A 40 6.21 -18.21 12.15
N GLN A 41 6.86 -17.05 12.00
CA GLN A 41 7.03 -16.41 10.70
C GLN A 41 8.03 -17.18 9.83
N LEU A 42 9.18 -17.54 10.38
CA LEU A 42 10.20 -18.33 9.68
C LEU A 42 9.71 -19.75 9.36
N GLY A 43 8.93 -20.36 10.26
CA GLY A 43 8.33 -21.67 10.06
C GLY A 43 7.41 -21.69 8.85
N LYS A 44 6.55 -20.68 8.69
CA LYS A 44 5.72 -20.52 7.49
C LYS A 44 6.55 -20.40 6.21
N ARG A 45 7.64 -19.63 6.24
CA ARG A 45 8.54 -19.47 5.09
C ARG A 45 9.33 -20.76 4.76
N LYS A 46 9.46 -21.69 5.72
CA LYS A 46 10.07 -23.02 5.53
C LYS A 46 9.10 -24.08 5.00
N GLU A 47 7.79 -23.79 4.96
CA GLU A 47 6.82 -24.69 4.33
C GLU A 47 7.17 -24.87 2.84
N THR A 48 6.63 -25.93 2.22
CA THR A 48 6.83 -26.17 0.79
C THR A 48 6.39 -24.95 0.00
N PHE A 49 7.34 -24.29 -0.66
CA PHE A 49 7.04 -23.12 -1.47
C PHE A 49 6.37 -23.59 -2.77
N SER A 50 5.07 -23.35 -2.87
CA SER A 50 4.24 -23.75 -4.01
C SER A 50 3.38 -22.58 -4.48
N ILE A 51 2.72 -22.76 -5.63
CA ILE A 51 1.88 -21.73 -6.24
C ILE A 51 0.69 -21.34 -5.35
N ASP A 52 0.23 -22.24 -4.48
CA ASP A 52 -0.92 -22.06 -3.59
C ASP A 52 -0.51 -21.60 -2.18
N LEU A 53 0.79 -21.41 -1.92
CA LEU A 53 1.26 -20.93 -0.62
C LEU A 53 0.73 -19.52 -0.36
N SER A 54 0.07 -19.35 0.79
CA SER A 54 -0.48 -18.07 1.22
C SER A 54 0.59 -17.18 1.84
N LEU A 55 0.72 -15.97 1.30
CA LEU A 55 1.70 -14.96 1.66
C LEU A 55 1.05 -13.87 2.52
N ASP A 56 1.77 -13.47 3.57
CA ASP A 56 1.52 -12.21 4.26
C ASP A 56 2.31 -11.06 3.63
N TRP A 57 2.09 -9.85 4.15
CA TRP A 57 2.68 -8.62 3.60
C TRP A 57 4.21 -8.61 3.64
N GLY A 58 4.80 -9.06 4.76
CA GLY A 58 6.26 -9.08 4.92
C GLY A 58 6.92 -10.15 4.07
N HIS A 59 6.24 -11.28 3.81
CA HIS A 59 6.73 -12.30 2.89
C HIS A 59 6.69 -11.82 1.44
N ALA A 60 5.59 -11.23 0.99
CA ALA A 60 5.48 -10.65 -0.35
C ALA A 60 6.49 -9.51 -0.57
N GLU A 61 6.77 -8.69 0.45
CA GLU A 61 7.80 -7.65 0.40
C GLU A 61 9.20 -8.24 0.21
N ALA A 62 9.58 -9.26 1.01
CA ALA A 62 10.88 -9.91 0.87
C ALA A 62 11.05 -10.55 -0.51
N LEU A 63 9.99 -11.16 -1.05
CA LEU A 63 9.98 -11.70 -2.42
C LEU A 63 10.14 -10.59 -3.47
N ALA A 64 9.53 -9.41 -3.26
CA ALA A 64 9.68 -8.27 -4.16
C ALA A 64 11.14 -7.78 -4.17
N PHE A 65 11.73 -7.55 -3.01
CA PHE A 65 13.12 -7.13 -2.88
C PHE A 65 14.07 -8.14 -3.50
N GLY A 66 13.98 -9.41 -3.10
CA GLY A 66 14.87 -10.44 -3.63
C GLY A 66 14.75 -10.65 -5.14
N SER A 67 13.54 -10.57 -5.70
CA SER A 67 13.36 -10.67 -7.15
C SER A 67 13.98 -9.50 -7.92
N LEU A 68 13.98 -8.30 -7.36
CA LEU A 68 14.65 -7.14 -7.95
C LEU A 68 16.18 -7.28 -7.88
N LEU A 69 16.70 -7.76 -6.76
CA LEU A 69 18.12 -8.06 -6.60
C LEU A 69 18.60 -9.09 -7.63
N ARG A 70 17.81 -10.16 -7.84
CA ARG A 70 18.07 -11.17 -8.90
C ARG A 70 18.05 -10.58 -10.32
N GLU A 71 17.30 -9.51 -10.55
CA GLU A 71 17.28 -8.76 -11.81
C GLU A 71 18.41 -7.72 -11.92
N GLY A 72 19.32 -7.67 -10.93
CA GLY A 72 20.43 -6.74 -10.91
C GLY A 72 20.05 -5.33 -10.46
N ILE A 73 18.87 -5.15 -9.84
CA ILE A 73 18.36 -3.85 -9.40
C ILE A 73 18.63 -3.69 -7.90
N PRO A 74 19.50 -2.74 -7.49
CA PRO A 74 19.72 -2.42 -6.10
C PRO A 74 18.46 -2.00 -5.37
N VAL A 75 18.35 -2.39 -4.10
CA VAL A 75 17.26 -1.96 -3.22
C VAL A 75 17.87 -1.30 -1.99
N ARG A 76 17.42 -0.08 -1.71
CA ARG A 76 17.79 0.70 -0.54
C ARG A 76 16.54 1.02 0.28
N LEU A 77 16.53 0.63 1.55
CA LEU A 77 15.45 0.87 2.50
C LEU A 77 16.01 1.56 3.75
N THR A 78 15.54 2.77 4.04
CA THR A 78 15.89 3.46 5.28
C THR A 78 14.67 3.95 6.03
N GLY A 79 14.79 4.05 7.35
CA GLY A 79 13.70 4.49 8.21
C GLY A 79 13.95 4.09 9.65
N GLN A 80 13.16 4.63 10.58
CA GLN A 80 13.28 4.27 11.99
C GLN A 80 12.80 2.84 12.20
N ASP A 81 13.68 1.98 12.71
CA ASP A 81 13.43 0.54 12.89
C ASP A 81 13.02 -0.22 11.60
N ALA A 82 13.42 0.28 10.43
CA ALA A 82 12.98 -0.26 9.13
C ALA A 82 13.42 -1.72 8.90
N GLU A 83 14.56 -2.13 9.44
CA GLU A 83 15.12 -3.49 9.27
C GLU A 83 14.20 -4.58 9.85
N ARG A 84 13.70 -4.35 11.06
CA ARG A 84 12.68 -5.19 11.71
C ARG A 84 11.28 -4.86 11.18
N GLY A 85 11.09 -3.60 10.80
CA GLY A 85 9.81 -2.93 10.61
C GLY A 85 9.21 -2.53 11.96
N THR A 86 8.62 -1.34 12.03
CA THR A 86 7.95 -0.81 13.23
C THR A 86 6.96 -1.81 13.82
N PHE A 87 6.18 -2.45 12.97
CA PHE A 87 5.16 -3.43 13.37
C PHE A 87 5.69 -4.87 13.51
N SER A 88 7.01 -5.10 13.47
CA SER A 88 7.64 -6.42 13.55
C SER A 88 7.07 -7.40 12.51
N HIS A 89 7.06 -6.97 11.25
CA HIS A 89 6.50 -7.73 10.13
C HIS A 89 7.56 -8.10 9.07
N ARG A 90 8.64 -7.33 8.98
CA ARG A 90 9.60 -7.40 7.88
C ARG A 90 10.74 -8.37 8.15
N HIS A 91 11.52 -8.07 9.19
CA HIS A 91 12.68 -8.88 9.62
C HIS A 91 13.65 -9.19 8.45
N VAL A 92 14.07 -8.15 7.72
CA VAL A 92 15.10 -8.28 6.66
C VAL A 92 16.53 -8.26 7.23
N VAL A 93 16.69 -7.84 8.48
CA VAL A 93 17.87 -8.10 9.30
C VAL A 93 17.42 -8.94 10.49
N LEU A 94 18.13 -10.05 10.71
CA LEU A 94 17.93 -10.95 11.84
C LEU A 94 19.07 -10.74 12.83
N HIS A 95 18.75 -10.75 14.12
CA HIS A 95 19.74 -10.74 15.18
C HIS A 95 19.70 -12.08 15.91
N ASP A 96 20.86 -12.69 16.09
CA ASP A 96 21.03 -13.88 16.92
C ASP A 96 20.65 -13.55 18.37
N ALA A 97 19.78 -14.37 18.96
CA ALA A 97 19.21 -14.11 20.28
C ALA A 97 20.21 -14.27 21.43
N GLU A 98 21.33 -14.96 21.22
CA GLU A 98 22.34 -15.24 22.24
C GLU A 98 23.55 -14.32 22.10
N THR A 99 23.99 -14.06 20.87
CA THR A 99 25.23 -13.35 20.56
C THR A 99 25.02 -11.93 20.05
N GLY A 100 23.81 -11.61 19.56
CA GLY A 100 23.52 -10.34 18.90
C GLY A 100 24.09 -10.21 17.49
N GLN A 101 24.70 -11.27 16.94
CA GLN A 101 25.23 -11.27 15.58
C GLN A 101 24.11 -10.98 14.57
N GLU A 102 24.38 -10.05 13.65
CA GLU A 102 23.48 -9.70 12.57
C GLU A 102 23.62 -10.66 11.38
N PHE A 103 22.48 -10.98 10.77
CA PHE A 103 22.40 -11.73 9.52
C PHE A 103 21.35 -11.08 8.62
N VAL A 104 21.74 -10.78 7.38
CA VAL A 104 20.89 -10.15 6.37
C VAL A 104 20.60 -11.18 5.27
N PRO A 105 19.44 -11.86 5.27
CA PRO A 105 19.22 -13.00 4.39
C PRO A 105 19.30 -12.69 2.88
N LEU A 106 18.93 -11.46 2.50
CA LEU A 106 18.93 -11.04 1.09
C LEU A 106 20.31 -10.59 0.56
N ASP A 107 21.29 -10.40 1.43
CA ASP A 107 22.61 -9.83 1.06
C ASP A 107 23.42 -10.79 0.17
N ASN A 108 23.28 -12.10 0.39
CA ASN A 108 23.97 -13.13 -0.38
C ASN A 108 23.19 -13.61 -1.62
N LEU A 109 22.06 -12.96 -1.95
CA LEU A 109 21.18 -13.43 -3.01
C LEU A 109 21.72 -13.09 -4.41
N SER A 110 22.45 -11.99 -4.57
CA SER A 110 22.96 -11.53 -5.87
C SER A 110 24.08 -10.51 -5.70
N GLU A 111 24.76 -10.15 -6.80
CA GLU A 111 25.72 -9.04 -6.82
C GLU A 111 25.07 -7.64 -6.65
N ALA A 112 23.75 -7.52 -6.81
CA ALA A 112 23.06 -6.26 -6.57
C ALA A 112 22.99 -5.99 -5.06
N ARG A 113 23.34 -4.76 -4.67
CA ARG A 113 23.35 -4.34 -3.25
C ARG A 113 21.95 -4.32 -2.64
N PHE A 114 21.83 -4.90 -1.45
CA PHE A 114 20.68 -4.72 -0.57
C PHE A 114 21.09 -3.85 0.63
N GLU A 115 20.69 -2.59 0.59
CA GLU A 115 21.06 -1.59 1.59
C GLU A 115 19.87 -1.33 2.52
N THR A 116 19.86 -1.90 3.72
CA THR A 116 18.84 -1.61 4.74
C THR A 116 19.47 -0.93 5.95
N TYR A 117 18.86 0.15 6.43
CA TYR A 117 19.40 0.91 7.57
C TYR A 117 18.29 1.42 8.50
N ASN A 118 18.45 1.17 9.80
CA ASN A 118 17.75 1.92 10.83
C ASN A 118 18.28 3.37 10.89
N SER A 119 17.43 4.33 10.54
CA SER A 119 17.80 5.74 10.51
C SER A 119 17.89 6.34 11.92
N PRO A 120 18.63 7.44 12.13
CA PRO A 120 18.45 8.27 13.32
C PRO A 120 17.01 8.81 13.39
N LEU A 121 16.64 9.32 14.56
CA LEU A 121 15.30 9.88 14.83
C LEU A 121 15.13 11.28 14.20
N THR A 122 15.20 11.35 12.86
CA THR A 122 14.94 12.56 12.08
C THR A 122 14.40 12.21 10.70
N GLU A 123 13.19 12.67 10.40
CA GLU A 123 12.53 12.41 9.12
C GLU A 123 13.05 13.38 8.05
N THR A 124 13.16 14.68 8.38
CA THR A 124 13.54 15.72 7.41
C THR A 124 14.94 15.49 6.82
N ALA A 125 15.93 15.20 7.66
CA ALA A 125 17.30 15.01 7.19
C ALA A 125 17.44 13.71 6.39
N VAL A 126 16.79 12.63 6.83
CA VAL A 126 16.86 11.32 6.15
C VAL A 126 16.11 11.39 4.82
N ILE A 127 14.89 11.93 4.76
CA ILE A 127 14.19 12.13 3.47
C ILE A 127 15.02 13.02 2.53
N GLY A 128 15.67 14.06 3.04
CA GLY A 128 16.59 14.88 2.25
C GLY A 128 17.77 14.10 1.67
N PHE A 129 18.38 13.24 2.49
CA PHE A 129 19.45 12.35 2.07
C PHE A 129 18.96 11.37 1.00
N GLU A 130 17.85 10.65 1.24
CA GLU A 130 17.32 9.65 0.32
C GLU A 130 16.82 10.28 -0.99
N TYR A 131 16.29 11.50 -0.96
CA TYR A 131 15.99 12.24 -2.18
C TYR A 131 17.25 12.48 -3.00
N GLY A 132 18.32 12.99 -2.38
CA GLY A 132 19.62 13.19 -3.02
C GLY A 132 20.20 11.91 -3.61
N TYR A 133 20.14 10.81 -2.85
CA TYR A 133 20.55 9.48 -3.32
C TYR A 133 19.74 9.06 -4.55
N SER A 134 18.41 9.14 -4.49
CA SER A 134 17.51 8.72 -5.57
C SER A 134 17.62 9.54 -6.86
N VAL A 135 18.18 10.75 -6.78
CA VAL A 135 18.47 11.60 -7.94
C VAL A 135 19.78 11.15 -8.60
N ALA A 136 20.77 10.75 -7.80
CA ALA A 136 22.08 10.32 -8.27
C ALA A 136 22.10 8.86 -8.76
N ALA A 137 21.44 7.95 -8.04
CA ALA A 137 21.35 6.52 -8.36
C ALA A 137 20.06 6.25 -9.15
N ASP A 138 20.20 6.07 -10.45
CA ASP A 138 19.06 6.03 -11.38
C ASP A 138 18.46 4.64 -11.63
N THR A 139 19.20 3.61 -11.26
CA THR A 139 18.75 2.21 -11.27
C THR A 139 18.03 1.82 -9.99
N ASP A 140 18.47 2.38 -8.86
CA ASP A 140 18.12 1.91 -7.52
C ASP A 140 16.65 2.14 -7.17
N VAL A 141 16.10 1.18 -6.42
CA VAL A 141 14.84 1.36 -5.71
C VAL A 141 15.15 1.94 -4.35
N VAL A 142 14.84 3.22 -4.17
CA VAL A 142 15.09 3.95 -2.91
C VAL A 142 13.77 4.11 -2.16
N LEU A 143 13.72 3.54 -0.96
CA LEU A 143 12.56 3.51 -0.08
C LEU A 143 12.90 4.22 1.23
N TRP A 144 12.03 5.10 1.66
CA TRP A 144 12.04 5.65 3.01
C TRP A 144 10.76 5.26 3.74
N GLU A 145 10.87 4.66 4.92
CA GLU A 145 9.73 4.26 5.75
C GLU A 145 9.60 5.14 6.99
N ALA A 146 8.41 5.73 7.15
CA ALA A 146 8.03 6.41 8.39
C ALA A 146 7.63 5.37 9.45
N GLN A 147 7.94 5.63 10.73
CA GLN A 147 7.47 4.77 11.82
C GLN A 147 5.93 4.72 11.88
N PHE A 148 5.30 5.88 11.77
CA PHE A 148 3.89 6.06 11.42
C PHE A 148 3.79 7.14 10.35
N GLY A 149 2.83 7.02 9.44
CA GLY A 149 2.68 7.97 8.34
C GLY A 149 2.45 9.40 8.82
N ASP A 150 1.84 9.58 9.99
CA ASP A 150 1.56 10.88 10.62
C ASP A 150 2.82 11.75 10.80
N PHE A 151 3.97 11.12 11.07
CA PHE A 151 5.25 11.82 11.35
C PHE A 151 5.96 12.34 10.10
N VAL A 152 5.49 12.00 8.89
CA VAL A 152 6.06 12.54 7.65
C VAL A 152 5.93 14.07 7.55
N ASN A 153 5.01 14.65 8.33
CA ASN A 153 4.72 16.08 8.36
C ASN A 153 5.93 16.96 8.73
N VAL A 154 6.90 16.47 9.51
CA VAL A 154 8.09 17.28 9.86
C VAL A 154 9.02 17.49 8.66
N ALA A 155 8.95 16.60 7.66
CA ALA A 155 9.71 16.67 6.42
C ALA A 155 8.97 17.44 5.31
N GLN A 156 7.96 18.25 5.63
CA GLN A 156 7.11 18.93 4.64
C GLN A 156 7.90 19.75 3.61
N VAL A 157 8.98 20.42 4.04
CA VAL A 157 9.84 21.19 3.13
C VAL A 157 10.44 20.30 2.03
N MET A 158 10.84 19.06 2.37
CA MET A 158 11.36 18.11 1.40
C MET A 158 10.27 17.64 0.43
N ILE A 159 9.06 17.41 0.95
CA ILE A 159 7.91 16.98 0.15
C ILE A 159 7.51 18.07 -0.85
N ASP A 160 7.35 19.30 -0.40
CA ASP A 160 6.85 20.42 -1.20
C ASP A 160 7.91 20.89 -2.22
N GLN A 161 9.13 21.10 -1.75
CA GLN A 161 10.14 21.81 -2.54
C GLN A 161 11.00 20.89 -3.40
N PHE A 162 10.99 19.58 -3.16
CA PHE A 162 11.82 18.61 -3.87
C PHE A 162 10.99 17.46 -4.44
N ILE A 163 10.32 16.66 -3.61
CA ILE A 163 9.65 15.43 -4.07
C ILE A 163 8.51 15.76 -5.06
N SER A 164 7.64 16.70 -4.72
CA SER A 164 6.47 17.01 -5.56
C SER A 164 6.77 17.90 -6.75
N SER A 165 7.86 18.68 -6.72
CA SER A 165 8.11 19.75 -7.69
C SER A 165 9.50 19.73 -8.36
N GLY A 166 10.39 18.82 -7.96
CA GLY A 166 11.78 18.77 -8.43
C GLY A 166 11.91 18.54 -9.94
N LEU A 167 11.02 17.72 -10.51
CA LEU A 167 10.98 17.53 -11.96
C LEU A 167 10.61 18.82 -12.69
N THR A 168 9.51 19.47 -12.32
CA THR A 168 9.02 20.67 -13.01
C THR A 168 10.00 21.85 -12.86
N LYS A 169 10.62 21.97 -11.68
CA LYS A 169 11.57 23.06 -11.39
C LYS A 169 12.94 22.87 -12.03
N TRP A 170 13.45 21.64 -12.03
CA TRP A 170 14.87 21.39 -12.29
C TRP A 170 15.13 20.21 -13.23
N GLY A 171 14.10 19.56 -13.78
CA GLY A 171 14.24 18.35 -14.58
C GLY A 171 14.74 17.14 -13.79
N GLN A 172 14.65 17.17 -12.45
CA GLN A 172 15.19 16.11 -11.59
C GLN A 172 14.19 14.96 -11.46
N TYR A 173 14.64 13.78 -11.90
CA TYR A 173 13.91 12.53 -11.76
C TYR A 173 14.29 11.89 -10.43
N SER A 174 13.32 11.26 -9.76
CA SER A 174 13.54 10.53 -8.51
C SER A 174 12.62 9.31 -8.48
N ARG A 175 13.15 8.18 -8.00
CA ARG A 175 12.36 6.98 -7.68
C ARG A 175 12.01 6.86 -6.20
N LEU A 176 12.35 7.87 -5.38
CA LEU A 176 12.12 7.84 -3.95
C LEU A 176 10.68 7.48 -3.65
N SER A 177 10.50 6.40 -2.89
CA SER A 177 9.19 5.96 -2.44
C SER A 177 9.06 6.19 -0.94
N LEU A 178 8.01 6.89 -0.53
CA LEU A 178 7.68 7.09 0.88
C LEU A 178 6.66 6.02 1.30
N LEU A 179 7.06 5.15 2.21
CA LEU A 179 6.22 4.12 2.84
C LEU A 179 5.66 4.72 4.13
N LEU A 180 4.34 4.99 4.13
CA LEU A 180 3.68 5.76 5.17
C LEU A 180 2.58 4.93 5.82
N PRO A 181 2.83 4.33 7.01
CA PRO A 181 1.83 3.52 7.70
C PRO A 181 0.55 4.32 7.96
N HIS A 182 -0.56 3.87 7.40
CA HIS A 182 -1.84 4.59 7.37
C HIS A 182 -2.99 3.65 7.69
N GLY A 183 -3.92 4.12 8.53
CA GLY A 183 -5.21 3.47 8.75
C GLY A 183 -5.83 3.85 10.08
N ALA A 184 -7.14 4.10 10.10
CA ALA A 184 -7.87 4.39 11.33
C ALA A 184 -8.18 3.10 12.09
N GLU A 185 -7.50 2.91 13.23
CA GLU A 185 -7.55 1.67 14.03
C GLU A 185 -7.77 1.95 15.53
N GLY A 186 -8.21 3.17 15.86
CA GLY A 186 -8.47 3.57 17.24
C GLY A 186 -7.23 3.77 18.11
N GLN A 187 -6.05 3.93 17.50
CA GLN A 187 -4.77 4.18 18.19
C GLN A 187 -4.53 5.68 18.51
N GLY A 188 -5.49 6.54 18.16
CA GLY A 188 -5.44 7.97 18.42
C GLY A 188 -4.95 8.80 17.22
N PRO A 189 -4.90 10.13 17.37
CA PRO A 189 -4.81 11.06 16.25
C PRO A 189 -3.48 11.12 15.50
N GLU A 190 -2.38 10.68 16.12
CA GLU A 190 -1.01 10.75 15.58
C GLU A 190 -0.47 9.36 15.21
N HIS A 191 -1.35 8.37 15.14
CA HIS A 191 -1.04 6.99 14.73
C HIS A 191 -2.08 6.46 13.75
N SER A 192 -2.71 7.35 12.97
CA SER A 192 -3.86 7.00 12.13
C SER A 192 -3.72 7.45 10.69
N SER A 193 -3.15 8.62 10.42
CA SER A 193 -3.22 9.24 9.10
C SER A 193 -1.90 9.87 8.66
N ALA A 194 -1.39 9.35 7.55
CA ALA A 194 -0.34 9.98 6.76
C ALA A 194 -0.76 11.28 6.03
N ARG A 195 -1.99 11.78 6.26
CA ARG A 195 -2.55 12.96 5.58
C ARG A 195 -2.53 12.83 4.06
N LEU A 196 -3.12 11.73 3.59
CA LEU A 196 -3.27 11.38 2.17
C LEU A 196 -3.74 12.58 1.32
N GLU A 197 -4.68 13.38 1.84
CA GLU A 197 -5.22 14.56 1.18
C GLU A 197 -4.14 15.58 0.79
N ARG A 198 -3.07 15.71 1.59
CA ARG A 198 -1.98 16.66 1.33
C ARG A 198 -1.14 16.23 0.13
N PHE A 199 -0.83 14.95 0.03
CA PHE A 199 -0.11 14.43 -1.13
C PHE A 199 -0.96 14.54 -2.41
N LEU A 200 -2.26 14.25 -2.30
CA LEU A 200 -3.19 14.40 -3.42
C LEU A 200 -3.36 15.86 -3.85
N GLN A 201 -3.33 16.82 -2.93
CA GLN A 201 -3.34 18.25 -3.25
C GLN A 201 -2.11 18.67 -4.08
N LEU A 202 -0.94 18.09 -3.80
CA LEU A 202 0.30 18.34 -4.52
C LEU A 202 0.37 17.64 -5.89
N CYS A 203 -0.58 16.77 -6.22
CA CYS A 203 -0.56 15.99 -7.46
C CYS A 203 -0.97 16.81 -8.68
N ALA A 204 0.00 17.12 -9.55
CA ALA A 204 -0.21 17.77 -10.84
C ALA A 204 0.77 17.22 -11.90
N GLU A 205 0.42 17.29 -13.18
CA GLU A 205 1.33 16.97 -14.31
C GLU A 205 2.06 15.61 -14.23
N ARG A 206 1.43 14.61 -13.59
CA ARG A 206 2.03 13.29 -13.31
C ARG A 206 3.37 13.37 -12.56
N ASN A 207 3.53 14.35 -11.67
CA ASN A 207 4.71 14.60 -10.85
C ASN A 207 5.05 13.46 -9.88
N MET A 208 4.04 12.78 -9.34
CA MET A 208 4.19 11.70 -8.36
C MET A 208 3.26 10.53 -8.70
N ARG A 209 3.35 9.47 -7.90
CA ARG A 209 2.37 8.38 -7.84
C ARG A 209 1.85 8.26 -6.41
N VAL A 210 0.55 8.09 -6.23
CA VAL A 210 -0.05 7.89 -4.90
C VAL A 210 -0.86 6.60 -4.92
N THR A 211 -0.50 5.67 -4.06
CA THR A 211 -1.05 4.31 -4.00
C THR A 211 -1.48 3.96 -2.57
N TYR A 212 -2.51 3.14 -2.45
CA TYR A 212 -2.95 2.58 -1.18
C TYR A 212 -3.26 1.09 -1.37
N PRO A 213 -2.21 0.25 -1.47
CA PRO A 213 -2.36 -1.15 -1.81
C PRO A 213 -3.14 -1.91 -0.74
N THR A 214 -4.00 -2.84 -1.16
CA THR A 214 -4.84 -3.62 -0.22
C THR A 214 -4.45 -5.08 -0.08
N THR A 215 -3.61 -5.65 -0.96
CA THR A 215 -3.15 -7.04 -0.86
C THR A 215 -1.62 -7.15 -0.89
N PRO A 216 -1.04 -8.23 -0.31
CA PRO A 216 0.39 -8.52 -0.46
C PRO A 216 0.86 -8.58 -1.92
N ALA A 217 0.08 -9.19 -2.83
CA ALA A 217 0.42 -9.23 -4.25
C ALA A 217 0.43 -7.84 -4.90
N GLN A 218 -0.51 -6.97 -4.54
CA GLN A 218 -0.52 -5.58 -5.00
C GLN A 218 0.72 -4.84 -4.53
N TYR A 219 1.15 -5.03 -3.28
CA TYR A 219 2.37 -4.43 -2.75
C TYR A 219 3.62 -4.94 -3.48
N PHE A 220 3.74 -6.26 -3.69
CA PHE A 220 4.83 -6.87 -4.48
C PHE A 220 4.92 -6.26 -5.89
N HIS A 221 3.81 -6.27 -6.62
CA HIS A 221 3.79 -5.77 -7.99
C HIS A 221 4.00 -4.27 -8.07
N MET A 222 3.53 -3.50 -7.09
CA MET A 222 3.73 -2.06 -7.00
C MET A 222 5.21 -1.72 -6.84
N LEU A 223 5.92 -2.38 -5.91
CA LEU A 223 7.36 -2.18 -5.71
C LEU A 223 8.15 -2.49 -6.98
N ARG A 224 7.90 -3.65 -7.60
CA ARG A 224 8.53 -4.02 -8.87
C ARG A 224 8.18 -3.04 -10.00
N ARG A 225 6.93 -2.59 -10.06
CA ARG A 225 6.49 -1.62 -11.07
C ARG A 225 7.21 -0.29 -10.90
N GLN A 226 7.44 0.16 -9.68
CA GLN A 226 8.19 1.38 -9.40
C GLN A 226 9.66 1.26 -9.87
N ALA A 227 10.27 0.09 -9.68
CA ALA A 227 11.62 -0.22 -10.11
C ALA A 227 11.79 -0.26 -11.64
N LEU A 228 10.79 -0.82 -12.35
CA LEU A 228 10.91 -1.06 -13.79
C LEU A 228 10.34 0.08 -14.64
N ARG A 229 9.52 0.96 -14.06
CA ARG A 229 8.81 2.00 -14.82
C ARG A 229 9.68 3.22 -15.10
N ARG A 230 9.49 3.79 -16.31
CA ARG A 230 9.97 5.11 -16.73
C ARG A 230 8.83 5.98 -17.27
N PRO A 231 8.92 7.32 -17.18
CA PRO A 231 9.96 8.05 -16.46
C PRO A 231 9.85 7.85 -14.94
N GLU A 232 10.96 8.03 -14.25
CA GLU A 232 11.05 7.89 -12.80
C GLU A 232 10.25 9.02 -12.13
N ARG A 233 9.44 8.65 -11.14
CA ARG A 233 8.62 9.59 -10.36
C ARG A 233 8.59 9.11 -8.92
N PRO A 234 8.56 10.01 -7.93
CA PRO A 234 8.33 9.61 -6.56
C PRO A 234 7.02 8.84 -6.39
N MET A 235 6.99 7.94 -5.43
CA MET A 235 5.80 7.15 -5.10
C MET A 235 5.45 7.32 -3.62
N ILE A 236 4.21 7.67 -3.34
CA ILE A 236 3.67 7.81 -1.99
C ILE A 236 2.79 6.59 -1.75
N VAL A 237 3.16 5.78 -0.76
CA VAL A 237 2.46 4.54 -0.44
C VAL A 237 1.84 4.66 0.94
N MET A 238 0.53 4.59 1.01
CA MET A 238 -0.18 4.35 2.26
C MET A 238 0.01 2.87 2.62
N THR A 239 1.03 2.56 3.43
CA THR A 239 1.29 1.17 3.85
C THR A 239 0.36 0.77 4.98
N PRO A 240 -0.04 -0.51 5.10
CA PRO A 240 -0.98 -0.91 6.13
C PRO A 240 -0.31 -1.09 7.49
N LYS A 241 -1.14 -1.13 8.54
CA LYS A 241 -0.75 -1.56 9.89
C LYS A 241 -1.46 -2.87 10.27
N SER A 242 -2.79 -2.85 10.39
CA SER A 242 -3.61 -4.04 10.67
C SER A 242 -3.54 -5.10 9.57
N LEU A 243 -3.49 -4.70 8.29
CA LEU A 243 -3.46 -5.66 7.17
C LEU A 243 -2.18 -6.51 7.13
N LEU A 244 -1.12 -6.12 7.83
CA LEU A 244 0.11 -6.89 7.92
C LEU A 244 -0.10 -8.31 8.47
N ARG A 245 -1.20 -8.54 9.22
CA ARG A 245 -1.55 -9.83 9.81
C ARG A 245 -3.03 -10.19 9.62
N HIS A 246 -3.77 -9.45 8.80
CA HIS A 246 -5.21 -9.65 8.65
C HIS A 246 -5.47 -10.91 7.82
N PRO A 247 -6.35 -11.84 8.26
CA PRO A 247 -6.52 -13.13 7.62
C PRO A 247 -7.12 -13.04 6.21
N MET A 248 -7.88 -11.98 5.91
CA MET A 248 -8.39 -11.72 4.55
C MET A 248 -7.38 -10.98 3.67
N ALA A 249 -6.32 -10.40 4.24
CA ALA A 249 -5.31 -9.62 3.51
C ALA A 249 -4.08 -10.47 3.22
N THR A 250 -4.31 -11.62 2.60
CA THR A 250 -3.28 -12.52 2.10
C THR A 250 -3.30 -12.58 0.58
N SER A 251 -2.25 -13.12 -0.02
CA SER A 251 -2.19 -13.42 -1.45
C SER A 251 -1.55 -14.78 -1.67
N GLU A 252 -1.81 -15.41 -2.80
CA GLU A 252 -1.11 -16.64 -3.18
C GLU A 252 0.17 -16.32 -3.96
N VAL A 253 1.15 -17.23 -3.93
CA VAL A 253 2.34 -17.14 -4.80
C VAL A 253 1.94 -17.08 -6.28
N SER A 254 0.84 -17.75 -6.66
CA SER A 254 0.24 -17.72 -7.99
C SER A 254 0.07 -16.30 -8.52
N GLU A 255 -0.39 -15.39 -7.66
CA GLU A 255 -0.61 -13.98 -7.97
C GLU A 255 0.70 -13.23 -8.22
N LEU A 256 1.85 -13.68 -7.69
CA LEU A 256 3.15 -13.04 -7.93
C LEU A 256 3.82 -13.52 -9.22
N THR A 257 3.44 -14.70 -9.71
CA THR A 257 4.08 -15.28 -10.91
C THR A 257 3.57 -14.71 -12.22
N LYS A 258 2.34 -14.17 -12.22
CA LYS A 258 1.67 -13.65 -13.40
C LYS A 258 0.99 -12.33 -13.08
N GLY A 259 0.77 -11.50 -14.10
CA GLY A 259 0.01 -10.26 -13.94
C GLY A 259 0.87 -9.08 -13.50
N GLY A 260 0.31 -8.19 -12.69
CA GLY A 260 0.94 -6.94 -12.30
C GLY A 260 0.03 -6.07 -11.45
N PHE A 261 0.52 -4.89 -11.10
CA PHE A 261 -0.21 -3.97 -10.21
C PHE A 261 -1.51 -3.49 -10.87
N ARG A 262 -2.64 -3.92 -10.32
CA ARG A 262 -3.98 -3.53 -10.75
C ARG A 262 -4.30 -2.14 -10.20
N LEU A 263 -4.71 -1.22 -11.06
CA LEU A 263 -5.02 0.16 -10.65
C LEU A 263 -6.34 0.25 -9.89
N VAL A 264 -7.28 -0.61 -10.29
CA VAL A 264 -8.61 -0.78 -9.71
C VAL A 264 -8.87 -2.28 -9.67
N ILE A 265 -9.46 -2.77 -8.58
CA ILE A 265 -9.82 -4.19 -8.40
C ILE A 265 -11.33 -4.26 -8.22
N ALA A 266 -11.99 -5.11 -9.01
CA ALA A 266 -13.41 -5.40 -8.87
C ALA A 266 -13.69 -6.19 -7.58
N ASP A 267 -14.97 -6.30 -7.22
CA ASP A 267 -15.39 -7.14 -6.09
C ASP A 267 -15.22 -8.61 -6.49
N PRO A 268 -14.35 -9.39 -5.80
CA PRO A 268 -14.12 -10.79 -6.16
C PRO A 268 -15.33 -11.70 -5.87
N ASP A 269 -16.28 -11.26 -5.05
CA ASP A 269 -17.39 -12.09 -4.58
C ASP A 269 -18.69 -11.87 -5.39
N VAL A 270 -18.65 -11.07 -6.46
CA VAL A 270 -19.80 -10.85 -7.34
C VAL A 270 -19.88 -11.94 -8.41
N GLU A 271 -20.87 -12.82 -8.26
CA GLU A 271 -21.17 -13.87 -9.24
C GLU A 271 -22.08 -13.37 -10.38
N ASP A 272 -23.10 -12.56 -10.05
CA ASP A 272 -24.03 -11.96 -11.01
C ASP A 272 -23.86 -10.44 -11.04
N THR A 273 -23.16 -9.96 -12.05
CA THR A 273 -22.90 -8.53 -12.26
C THR A 273 -24.17 -7.74 -12.59
N ALA A 274 -25.22 -8.39 -13.10
CA ALA A 274 -26.51 -7.75 -13.37
C ALA A 274 -27.34 -7.55 -12.09
N ALA A 275 -27.07 -8.29 -11.00
CA ALA A 275 -27.73 -8.10 -9.72
C ALA A 275 -27.25 -6.84 -8.96
N ILE A 276 -26.14 -6.24 -9.40
CA ILE A 276 -25.52 -5.09 -8.73
C ILE A 276 -26.25 -3.79 -9.07
N THR A 277 -26.81 -3.14 -8.05
CA THR A 277 -27.49 -1.84 -8.15
C THR A 277 -26.74 -0.71 -7.45
N ARG A 278 -25.81 -1.04 -6.53
CA ARG A 278 -24.93 -0.10 -5.85
C ARG A 278 -23.46 -0.51 -6.01
N LEU A 279 -22.62 0.41 -6.46
CA LEU A 279 -21.17 0.25 -6.49
C LEU A 279 -20.51 1.12 -5.43
N VAL A 280 -19.88 0.49 -4.45
CA VAL A 280 -19.02 1.16 -3.47
C VAL A 280 -17.59 1.16 -3.98
N LEU A 281 -17.01 2.33 -4.16
CA LEU A 281 -15.59 2.51 -4.44
C LEU A 281 -14.87 2.92 -3.16
N CYS A 282 -13.78 2.24 -2.82
CA CYS A 282 -12.97 2.58 -1.65
C CYS A 282 -11.48 2.37 -1.93
N THR A 283 -10.64 2.66 -0.95
CA THR A 283 -9.19 2.46 -1.03
C THR A 283 -8.65 2.07 0.36
N GLY A 284 -7.58 1.29 0.41
CA GLY A 284 -6.98 0.88 1.68
C GLY A 284 -7.84 -0.07 2.53
N LYS A 285 -7.59 -0.06 3.85
CA LYS A 285 -8.11 -1.08 4.78
C LYS A 285 -9.63 -1.10 4.94
N VAL A 286 -10.31 0.02 4.66
CA VAL A 286 -11.78 0.11 4.81
C VAL A 286 -12.51 -0.92 3.95
N TYR A 287 -11.90 -1.39 2.86
CA TYR A 287 -12.38 -2.53 2.09
C TYR A 287 -12.65 -3.75 2.98
N TYR A 288 -11.68 -4.13 3.83
CA TYR A 288 -11.78 -5.30 4.69
C TYR A 288 -12.79 -5.11 5.82
N ASP A 289 -12.98 -3.88 6.29
CA ASP A 289 -14.00 -3.57 7.28
C ASP A 289 -15.41 -3.73 6.70
N ILE A 290 -15.65 -3.22 5.49
CA ILE A 290 -16.94 -3.37 4.80
C ILE A 290 -17.16 -4.84 4.43
N GLN A 291 -16.15 -5.49 3.86
CA GLN A 291 -16.22 -6.87 3.40
C GLN A 291 -16.42 -7.87 4.55
N GLY A 292 -15.78 -7.63 5.70
CA GLY A 292 -15.90 -8.46 6.90
C GLY A 292 -17.18 -8.22 7.71
N HIS A 293 -17.95 -7.19 7.39
CA HIS A 293 -19.12 -6.79 8.17
C HIS A 293 -20.29 -7.79 8.04
N PRO A 294 -21.03 -8.13 9.11
CA PRO A 294 -22.17 -9.05 9.02
C PRO A 294 -23.26 -8.66 8.01
N LEU A 295 -23.47 -7.36 7.79
CA LEU A 295 -24.44 -6.86 6.82
C LEU A 295 -24.01 -7.11 5.35
N ARG A 296 -22.71 -7.25 5.08
CA ARG A 296 -22.20 -7.53 3.73
C ARG A 296 -22.83 -8.79 3.14
N LYS A 297 -23.01 -9.83 3.96
CA LYS A 297 -23.64 -11.12 3.58
C LYS A 297 -25.11 -11.00 3.17
N LYS A 298 -25.77 -9.89 3.54
CA LYS A 298 -27.17 -9.59 3.17
C LYS A 298 -27.25 -8.57 2.03
N SER A 299 -26.13 -7.94 1.68
CA SER A 299 -26.02 -6.83 0.72
C SER A 299 -25.55 -7.32 -0.65
N ASN A 300 -26.19 -8.37 -1.20
CA ASN A 300 -25.74 -9.00 -2.46
C ASN A 300 -25.88 -8.10 -3.70
N HIS A 301 -26.68 -7.05 -3.61
CA HIS A 301 -26.86 -6.03 -4.65
C HIS A 301 -25.76 -4.94 -4.62
N VAL A 302 -24.82 -5.03 -3.68
CA VAL A 302 -23.70 -4.10 -3.48
C VAL A 302 -22.40 -4.76 -3.91
N ALA A 303 -21.67 -4.12 -4.83
CA ALA A 303 -20.30 -4.49 -5.18
C ALA A 303 -19.30 -3.51 -4.54
N ILE A 304 -18.15 -4.01 -4.09
CA ILE A 304 -17.08 -3.20 -3.51
C ILE A 304 -15.84 -3.21 -4.42
N GLY A 305 -15.65 -2.12 -5.16
CA GLY A 305 -14.45 -1.88 -5.96
C GLY A 305 -13.35 -1.17 -5.17
N ARG A 306 -12.10 -1.62 -5.32
CA ARG A 306 -10.92 -0.99 -4.70
C ARG A 306 -10.16 -0.15 -5.70
N VAL A 307 -9.83 1.09 -5.35
CA VAL A 307 -8.97 1.99 -6.11
C VAL A 307 -7.59 1.99 -5.48
N GLU A 308 -6.66 1.24 -6.09
CA GLU A 308 -5.32 0.97 -5.54
C GLU A 308 -4.32 2.08 -5.92
N LEU A 309 -4.52 2.69 -7.09
CA LEU A 309 -3.81 3.89 -7.56
C LEU A 309 -4.75 5.09 -7.48
N LEU A 310 -4.42 6.08 -6.64
CA LEU A 310 -5.18 7.32 -6.52
C LEU A 310 -4.65 8.39 -7.47
N TYR A 311 -3.33 8.41 -7.71
CA TYR A 311 -2.69 9.31 -8.65
C TYR A 311 -1.54 8.66 -9.43
N PRO A 312 -1.42 8.85 -10.76
CA PRO A 312 -2.40 9.47 -11.66
C PRO A 312 -3.77 8.79 -11.61
N PHE A 313 -4.84 9.57 -11.63
CA PHE A 313 -6.19 9.06 -11.45
C PHE A 313 -6.56 8.04 -12.55
N PRO A 314 -6.95 6.79 -12.21
CA PRO A 314 -7.09 5.70 -13.17
C PRO A 314 -8.47 5.71 -13.84
N ALA A 315 -8.82 6.82 -14.49
CA ALA A 315 -10.12 7.04 -15.10
C ALA A 315 -10.60 5.88 -16.01
N PRO A 316 -9.76 5.35 -16.94
CA PRO A 316 -10.18 4.23 -17.78
C PRO A 316 -10.50 2.96 -16.99
N ALA A 317 -9.71 2.64 -15.95
CA ALA A 317 -9.94 1.43 -15.15
C ALA A 317 -11.23 1.53 -14.31
N ILE A 318 -11.55 2.72 -13.81
CA ILE A 318 -12.81 2.97 -13.10
C ILE A 318 -14.00 2.91 -14.07
N ALA A 319 -13.85 3.44 -15.30
CA ALA A 319 -14.89 3.35 -16.32
C ALA A 319 -15.18 1.89 -16.70
N SER A 320 -14.16 1.08 -16.93
CA SER A 320 -14.32 -0.35 -17.20
C SER A 320 -14.96 -1.11 -16.01
N LEU A 321 -14.66 -0.70 -14.77
CA LEU A 321 -15.34 -1.27 -13.60
C LEU A 321 -16.83 -0.91 -13.57
N LEU A 322 -17.21 0.31 -13.95
CA LEU A 322 -18.61 0.72 -14.04
C LEU A 322 -19.36 -0.05 -15.14
N GLU A 323 -18.71 -0.28 -16.28
CA GLU A 323 -19.26 -1.07 -17.40
C GLU A 323 -19.53 -2.52 -17.03
N LEU A 324 -18.80 -3.07 -16.06
CA LEU A 324 -19.02 -4.42 -15.55
C LEU A 324 -20.40 -4.57 -14.90
N TYR A 325 -20.99 -3.50 -14.35
CA TYR A 325 -22.24 -3.54 -13.59
C TYR A 325 -23.34 -2.73 -14.28
N PRO A 326 -24.05 -3.31 -15.27
CA PRO A 326 -24.95 -2.56 -16.16
C PRO A 326 -26.19 -1.97 -15.45
N ASN A 327 -26.58 -2.52 -14.30
CA ASN A 327 -27.77 -2.12 -13.55
C ASN A 327 -27.46 -1.19 -12.37
N VAL A 328 -26.24 -0.66 -12.27
CA VAL A 328 -25.86 0.28 -11.20
C VAL A 328 -26.72 1.54 -11.28
N THR A 329 -27.45 1.79 -10.20
CA THR A 329 -28.28 2.97 -9.99
C THR A 329 -27.66 3.94 -8.99
N GLU A 330 -26.60 3.57 -8.27
CA GLU A 330 -25.86 4.45 -7.35
C GLU A 330 -24.37 4.09 -7.27
N VAL A 331 -23.51 5.11 -7.19
CA VAL A 331 -22.08 4.95 -6.86
C VAL A 331 -21.76 5.69 -5.57
N VAL A 332 -21.06 5.03 -4.65
CA VAL A 332 -20.63 5.60 -3.35
C VAL A 332 -19.11 5.61 -3.28
N TRP A 333 -18.49 6.72 -2.87
CA TRP A 333 -17.09 6.71 -2.41
C TRP A 333 -17.04 6.49 -0.90
N ALA A 334 -16.55 5.34 -0.45
CA ALA A 334 -16.39 5.03 0.97
C ALA A 334 -14.94 5.21 1.42
N GLN A 335 -14.75 5.93 2.52
CA GLN A 335 -13.45 6.11 3.15
C GLN A 335 -13.58 6.19 4.67
N GLU A 336 -12.53 5.80 5.38
CA GLU A 336 -12.53 5.89 6.83
C GLU A 336 -12.13 7.29 7.32
N GLU A 337 -11.38 8.04 6.52
CA GLU A 337 -10.92 9.37 6.86
C GLU A 337 -12.09 10.39 6.93
N PRO A 338 -11.98 11.43 7.78
CA PRO A 338 -12.91 12.56 7.78
C PRO A 338 -13.16 13.14 6.37
N ARG A 339 -14.35 13.71 6.12
CA ARG A 339 -14.72 14.30 4.82
C ARG A 339 -13.72 15.34 4.28
N ASN A 340 -13.02 16.05 5.17
CA ASN A 340 -11.98 17.02 4.83
C ASN A 340 -10.56 16.42 4.69
N MET A 341 -10.42 15.11 4.80
CA MET A 341 -9.17 14.34 4.73
C MET A 341 -9.32 13.16 3.77
N GLY A 342 -8.27 12.35 3.63
CA GLY A 342 -8.28 11.19 2.76
C GLY A 342 -8.39 11.59 1.28
N ALA A 343 -9.04 10.77 0.46
CA ALA A 343 -9.09 11.00 -0.98
C ALA A 343 -10.37 11.68 -1.47
N LEU A 344 -11.41 11.83 -0.64
CA LEU A 344 -12.75 12.29 -1.05
C LEU A 344 -12.73 13.56 -1.89
N THR A 345 -12.05 14.61 -1.42
CA THR A 345 -12.02 15.92 -2.09
C THR A 345 -11.25 15.89 -3.41
N PHE A 346 -10.29 14.96 -3.57
CA PHE A 346 -9.53 14.76 -4.79
C PHE A 346 -10.27 13.88 -5.80
N ILE A 347 -10.83 12.76 -5.34
CA ILE A 347 -11.46 11.74 -6.18
C ILE A 347 -12.87 12.15 -6.57
N GLY A 348 -13.63 12.83 -5.70
CA GLY A 348 -15.02 13.21 -5.93
C GLY A 348 -15.26 13.95 -7.26
N PRO A 349 -14.56 15.08 -7.54
CA PRO A 349 -14.69 15.78 -8.82
C PRO A 349 -14.33 14.92 -10.03
N ARG A 350 -13.36 14.00 -9.87
CA ARG A 350 -12.87 13.13 -10.94
C ARG A 350 -13.82 11.96 -11.22
N LEU A 351 -14.41 11.37 -10.18
CA LEU A 351 -15.50 10.39 -10.32
C LEU A 351 -16.72 11.02 -10.97
N ARG A 352 -17.09 12.25 -10.61
CA ARG A 352 -18.25 12.92 -11.21
C ARG A 352 -18.11 13.10 -12.72
N ALA A 353 -16.88 13.18 -13.24
CA ALA A 353 -16.59 13.26 -14.67
C ALA A 353 -16.75 11.91 -15.41
N ILE A 354 -16.71 10.77 -14.71
CA ILE A 354 -16.79 9.42 -15.30
C ILE A 354 -18.16 8.78 -15.03
N VAL A 355 -18.67 8.90 -13.81
CA VAL A 355 -19.97 8.36 -13.42
C VAL A 355 -21.06 9.06 -14.25
N PRO A 356 -21.99 8.33 -14.90
CA PRO A 356 -23.08 8.93 -15.68
C PRO A 356 -23.91 9.91 -14.83
N ARG A 357 -24.28 11.08 -15.38
CA ARG A 357 -24.98 12.14 -14.63
C ARG A 357 -26.31 11.70 -14.01
N LYS A 358 -26.98 10.71 -14.61
CA LYS A 358 -28.22 10.11 -14.10
C LYS A 358 -28.02 9.20 -12.88
N VAL A 359 -26.79 8.70 -12.66
CA VAL A 359 -26.42 7.87 -11.52
C VAL A 359 -25.97 8.81 -10.39
N PRO A 360 -26.66 8.83 -9.25
CA PRO A 360 -26.22 9.53 -8.04
C PRO A 360 -24.81 9.09 -7.66
N LEU A 361 -24.00 10.07 -7.28
CA LEU A 361 -22.67 9.87 -6.72
C LEU A 361 -22.69 10.45 -5.31
N SER A 362 -22.57 9.57 -4.32
CA SER A 362 -22.58 9.89 -2.89
C SER A 362 -21.25 9.49 -2.25
N TYR A 363 -21.12 9.70 -0.94
CA TYR A 363 -19.96 9.29 -0.16
C TYR A 363 -20.38 8.70 1.18
N ALA A 364 -19.54 7.84 1.76
CA ALA A 364 -19.65 7.36 3.12
C ALA A 364 -18.33 7.66 3.84
N ALA A 365 -18.34 8.53 4.85
CA ALA A 365 -17.12 9.02 5.49
C ALA A 365 -17.39 9.60 6.87
N ARG A 366 -16.36 9.59 7.73
CA ARG A 366 -16.40 10.29 9.02
C ARG A 366 -16.74 11.77 8.79
N PRO A 367 -17.50 12.44 9.68
CA PRO A 367 -17.76 13.87 9.55
C PRO A 367 -16.46 14.67 9.58
N GLU A 368 -16.50 15.93 9.14
CA GLU A 368 -15.31 16.79 9.18
C GLU A 368 -14.74 16.90 10.61
N ARG A 369 -13.40 16.89 10.70
CA ARG A 369 -12.66 16.98 11.96
C ARG A 369 -11.39 17.80 11.76
N ALA A 370 -10.98 18.49 12.82
CA ALA A 370 -9.62 19.07 12.90
C ALA A 370 -8.57 17.98 13.19
N SER A 371 -8.91 17.06 14.08
CA SER A 371 -8.10 15.90 14.46
C SER A 371 -8.22 14.77 13.44
N PRO A 372 -7.14 14.08 13.05
CA PRO A 372 -7.21 12.96 12.10
C PRO A 372 -8.04 11.77 12.57
N ALA A 373 -8.09 11.53 13.89
CA ALA A 373 -8.87 10.44 14.47
C ALA A 373 -9.44 10.81 15.84
N GLU A 374 -10.40 10.01 16.30
CA GLU A 374 -10.90 10.04 17.67
C GLU A 374 -9.83 9.60 18.68
N GLY A 375 -9.85 10.19 19.88
CA GLY A 375 -8.96 9.78 20.97
C GLY A 375 -9.48 8.63 21.84
N LYS A 376 -10.74 8.21 21.65
CA LYS A 376 -11.38 7.11 22.40
C LYS A 376 -11.72 5.95 21.48
N THR A 377 -11.33 4.75 21.87
CA THR A 377 -11.58 3.52 21.10
C THR A 377 -13.06 3.24 20.87
N SER A 378 -13.94 3.53 21.84
CA SER A 378 -15.39 3.35 21.68
C SER A 378 -15.97 4.27 20.61
N SER A 379 -15.62 5.56 20.65
CA SER A 379 -16.03 6.53 19.64
C SER A 379 -15.47 6.19 18.26
N HIS A 380 -14.24 5.69 18.19
CA HIS A 380 -13.68 5.18 16.93
C HIS A 380 -14.52 4.02 16.36
N ALA A 381 -14.89 3.04 17.21
CA ALA A 381 -15.68 1.88 16.79
C ALA A 381 -17.08 2.28 16.30
N GLU A 382 -17.74 3.21 17.01
CA GLU A 382 -19.03 3.78 16.60
C GLU A 382 -18.93 4.47 15.24
N SER A 383 -17.95 5.37 15.07
CA SER A 383 -17.68 6.05 13.79
C SER A 383 -17.37 5.06 12.66
N GLN A 384 -16.56 4.04 12.91
CA GLN A 384 -16.19 3.04 11.91
C GLN A 384 -17.43 2.25 11.46
N ASN A 385 -18.25 1.80 12.41
CA ASN A 385 -19.49 1.09 12.11
C ASN A 385 -20.48 1.95 11.31
N ALA A 386 -20.61 3.24 11.66
CA ALA A 386 -21.46 4.17 10.92
C ALA A 386 -21.04 4.33 9.45
N VAL A 387 -19.74 4.45 9.17
CA VAL A 387 -19.20 4.53 7.80
C VAL A 387 -19.51 3.24 7.02
N ILE A 388 -19.36 2.07 7.64
CA ILE A 388 -19.63 0.78 6.99
C ILE A 388 -21.12 0.63 6.65
N ILE A 389 -22.00 0.98 7.59
CA ILE A 389 -23.45 0.94 7.40
C ILE A 389 -23.87 1.89 6.27
N GLU A 390 -23.35 3.12 6.26
CA GLU A 390 -23.60 4.11 5.20
C GLU A 390 -23.08 3.62 3.83
N ALA A 391 -21.91 2.98 3.80
CA ALA A 391 -21.34 2.43 2.56
C ALA A 391 -22.20 1.29 1.97
N LEU A 392 -22.69 0.39 2.81
CA LEU A 392 -23.66 -0.64 2.41
C LEU A 392 -25.06 -0.04 2.15
N GLY A 393 -25.27 1.19 2.61
CA GLY A 393 -26.49 1.99 2.67
C GLY A 393 -27.71 1.22 3.17
N GLU A 394 -27.47 0.57 4.31
CA GLU A 394 -28.49 0.11 5.24
C GLU A 394 -28.84 1.29 6.18
N GLU A 395 -30.07 1.36 6.68
CA GLU A 395 -30.40 2.36 7.70
C GLU A 395 -29.61 2.05 8.99
N ALA A 396 -28.91 3.05 9.52
CA ALA A 396 -28.35 2.93 10.86
C ALA A 396 -29.50 2.64 11.82
N GLN A 397 -29.51 1.45 12.44
CA GLN A 397 -30.39 1.20 13.56
C GLN A 397 -30.00 2.20 14.65
N THR A 398 -30.71 3.33 14.70
CA THR A 398 -30.73 4.21 15.85
C THR A 398 -31.24 3.38 17.02
N THR A 399 -30.34 2.81 17.78
CA THR A 399 -30.63 2.30 19.12
C THR A 399 -31.07 3.49 19.95
N ALA A 400 -32.36 3.53 20.27
CA ALA A 400 -33.00 4.50 21.14
C ALA A 400 -32.50 4.41 22.58
#